data_AF-G0NAY2-F1
#
_entry.id   AF-G0NAY2-F1
#
_cell.length_a   1.000
_cell.length_b   1.000
_cell.length_c   1.000
_cell.angle_alpha   90.00
_cell.angle_beta   90.00
_cell.angle_gamma   90.00
#
_symmetry.space_group_name_H-M   'P 1'
#
loop_
_entity.id
_entity.type
_entity.pdbx_description
1 polymer ?
#
loop_
_entity_poly.entity_id
_entity_poly.type
_entity_poly.pdbx_seq_one_letter_code
_entity_poly.pdbx_strand_id
1 'polypeptide(L)'
;MNISCHPPQEEMAGLIGVYVFQGFYGLLSVVVYTLNIRALRHHRGNLDKSFSLLYICCAVLSLTYFLDHFLIRRFVKLGFFCEFILKYFGEPNYWMMPYKTVASYCPIAILVFHTLIAAHRFCIVAAPIRGVQIWDRYRRIFVSIGFLIPLIFMWFMIPCKSYAELDSEGNGGLDIEYKKVFGFSSSLFAAIAAVLFGLLTLFLTIGMLIVLAKLSFRKLSQAEISLIVFEIFMTLFTMIYAFTQGILYYSIYIVKDMELKATVIQFRSFAIDIFILPQAWTLLCLSTTVRRSTLRVFGKHLGIEFLSTDIDNQKHTRMVSTAPATFSLQKSTVLNNNFTKS
;
A
#
# COMPACT_ATOMS: atom_id res chain seq x y z
N MET A 1 -25.32 25.84 -7.03
CA MET A 1 -25.38 24.38 -6.77
C MET A 1 -26.14 24.17 -5.47
N ASN A 2 -27.17 23.32 -5.47
CA ASN A 2 -27.83 22.91 -4.22
C ASN A 2 -26.93 21.91 -3.51
N ILE A 3 -26.25 22.37 -2.46
CA ILE A 3 -25.42 21.51 -1.62
C ILE A 3 -26.37 20.67 -0.76
N SER A 4 -26.31 19.35 -0.89
CA SER A 4 -27.25 18.44 -0.24
C SER A 4 -26.55 17.16 0.23
N CYS A 5 -27.15 16.48 1.21
CA CYS A 5 -26.63 15.20 1.69
C CYS A 5 -26.71 14.10 0.63
N HIS A 6 -27.62 14.20 -0.33
CA HIS A 6 -27.82 13.22 -1.37
C HIS A 6 -27.20 13.68 -2.71
N PRO A 7 -26.59 12.76 -3.46
CA PRO A 7 -26.18 13.05 -4.83
C PRO A 7 -27.41 13.36 -5.69
N PRO A 8 -27.25 14.10 -6.81
CA PRO A 8 -28.31 14.31 -7.79
C PRO A 8 -28.92 12.98 -8.25
N GLN A 9 -30.25 12.93 -8.44
CA GLN A 9 -30.96 11.68 -8.80
C GLN A 9 -30.41 11.04 -10.10
N GLU A 10 -29.97 11.86 -11.04
CA GLU A 10 -29.41 11.41 -12.33
C GLU A 10 -28.05 10.70 -12.18
N GLU A 11 -27.27 11.03 -11.15
CA GLU A 11 -25.94 10.47 -10.92
C GLU A 11 -25.93 9.32 -9.90
N MET A 12 -27.00 9.21 -9.09
CA MET A 12 -27.09 8.27 -7.97
C MET A 12 -26.91 6.81 -8.39
N ALA A 13 -27.56 6.37 -9.48
CA ALA A 13 -27.46 4.98 -9.95
C ALA A 13 -26.04 4.62 -10.40
N GLY A 14 -25.36 5.55 -11.09
CA GLY A 14 -23.97 5.39 -11.52
C GLY A 14 -23.02 5.32 -10.32
N LEU A 15 -23.20 6.20 -9.33
CA LEU A 15 -22.37 6.24 -8.12
C LEU A 15 -22.50 4.94 -7.30
N ILE A 16 -23.73 4.44 -7.15
CA ILE A 16 -24.01 3.15 -6.49
C ILE A 16 -23.31 2.02 -7.24
N GLY A 17 -23.46 1.95 -8.56
CA GLY A 17 -22.83 0.92 -9.39
C GLY A 17 -21.30 0.89 -9.23
N VAL A 18 -20.67 2.07 -9.26
CA VAL A 18 -19.23 2.21 -9.00
C VAL A 18 -18.89 1.69 -7.61
N TYR A 19 -19.53 2.19 -6.55
CA TYR A 19 -19.17 1.78 -5.18
C TYR A 19 -19.45 0.32 -4.87
N VAL A 20 -20.47 -0.30 -5.45
CA VAL A 20 -20.71 -1.75 -5.36
C VAL A 20 -19.57 -2.52 -6.02
N PHE A 21 -19.18 -2.13 -7.24
CA PHE A 21 -18.03 -2.75 -7.92
C PHE A 21 -16.75 -2.62 -7.10
N GLN A 22 -16.51 -1.42 -6.54
CA GLN A 22 -15.36 -1.17 -5.68
C GLN A 22 -15.40 -1.96 -4.37
N GLY A 23 -16.59 -2.10 -3.77
CA GLY A 23 -16.80 -2.91 -2.59
C GLY A 23 -16.49 -4.39 -2.84
N PHE A 24 -16.89 -4.92 -4.00
CA PHE A 24 -16.66 -6.31 -4.35
C PHE A 24 -15.16 -6.63 -4.49
N TYR A 25 -14.42 -5.89 -5.33
CA TYR A 25 -12.98 -6.14 -5.47
C TYR A 25 -12.21 -5.78 -4.19
N GLY A 26 -12.69 -4.80 -3.43
CA GLY A 26 -12.11 -4.36 -2.17
C GLY A 26 -12.21 -5.43 -1.08
N LEU A 27 -13.40 -5.99 -0.89
CA LEU A 27 -13.63 -7.10 0.04
C LEU A 27 -12.76 -8.31 -0.31
N LEU A 28 -12.68 -8.65 -1.60
CA LEU A 28 -11.84 -9.76 -2.05
C LEU A 28 -10.35 -9.50 -1.72
N SER A 29 -9.88 -8.26 -1.91
CA SER A 29 -8.52 -7.85 -1.55
C SER A 29 -8.27 -7.90 -0.04
N VAL A 30 -9.26 -7.55 0.79
CA VAL A 30 -9.19 -7.68 2.25
C VAL A 30 -8.98 -9.14 2.67
N VAL A 31 -9.71 -10.07 2.05
CA VAL A 31 -9.55 -11.51 2.29
C VAL A 31 -8.14 -11.94 1.90
N VAL A 32 -7.65 -11.56 0.72
CA VAL A 32 -6.30 -11.92 0.27
C VAL A 32 -5.22 -11.36 1.20
N TYR A 33 -5.33 -10.11 1.64
CA TYR A 33 -4.41 -9.53 2.61
C TYR A 33 -4.38 -10.32 3.91
N THR A 34 -5.55 -10.66 4.44
CA THR A 34 -5.68 -11.43 5.69
C THR A 34 -5.00 -12.79 5.57
N LEU A 35 -5.21 -13.48 4.44
CA LEU A 35 -4.58 -14.76 4.15
C LEU A 35 -3.06 -14.63 4.00
N ASN A 36 -2.56 -13.63 3.27
CA ASN A 36 -1.13 -13.38 3.11
C ASN A 36 -0.46 -13.09 4.45
N ILE A 37 -1.06 -12.24 5.30
CA ILE A 37 -0.54 -11.93 6.64
C ILE A 37 -0.42 -13.21 7.48
N ARG A 38 -1.46 -14.07 7.48
CA ARG A 38 -1.44 -15.35 8.20
C ARG A 38 -0.37 -16.29 7.66
N ALA A 39 -0.28 -16.43 6.34
CA ALA A 39 0.71 -17.28 5.67
C ALA A 39 2.14 -16.85 5.99
N LEU A 40 2.44 -15.55 5.92
CA LEU A 40 3.75 -14.97 6.22
C LEU A 40 4.12 -15.07 7.71
N ARG A 41 3.14 -14.98 8.63
CA ARG A 41 3.39 -15.20 10.06
C ARG A 41 3.73 -16.65 10.38
N HIS A 42 3.07 -17.61 9.74
CA HIS A 42 3.20 -19.05 10.03
C HIS A 42 4.36 -19.73 9.30
N HIS A 43 4.69 -19.31 8.07
CA HIS A 43 5.75 -19.91 7.26
C HIS A 43 7.02 -19.04 7.19
N ARG A 44 7.75 -18.97 8.30
CA ARG A 44 9.02 -18.21 8.45
C ARG A 44 10.20 -18.69 7.59
N GLY A 45 10.06 -19.78 6.82
CA GLY A 45 11.18 -20.46 6.16
C GLY A 45 11.44 -20.09 4.70
N ASN A 46 10.47 -19.50 3.98
CA ASN A 46 10.55 -19.42 2.52
C ASN A 46 10.70 -18.01 1.95
N LEU A 47 10.57 -16.96 2.78
CA LEU A 47 10.79 -15.55 2.42
C LEU A 47 11.67 -14.90 3.50
N ASP A 48 12.39 -13.84 3.13
CA ASP A 48 13.18 -13.06 4.08
C ASP A 48 12.28 -12.52 5.20
N LYS A 49 12.74 -12.68 6.45
CA LYS A 49 12.03 -12.23 7.65
C LYS A 49 11.85 -10.71 7.65
N SER A 50 12.85 -9.98 7.17
CA SER A 50 12.82 -8.52 7.09
C SER A 50 11.78 -8.03 6.06
N PHE A 51 11.79 -8.61 4.86
CA PHE A 51 10.78 -8.36 3.83
C PHE A 51 9.36 -8.67 4.34
N SER A 52 9.17 -9.85 4.94
CA SER A 52 7.87 -10.29 5.42
C SER A 52 7.30 -9.34 6.48
N LEU A 53 8.15 -8.83 7.37
CA LEU A 53 7.75 -7.87 8.40
C LEU A 53 7.31 -6.53 7.79
N LEU A 54 8.11 -5.97 6.87
CA LEU A 54 7.77 -4.72 6.16
C LEU A 54 6.46 -4.85 5.39
N TYR A 55 6.27 -5.97 4.68
CA TYR A 55 5.04 -6.25 3.94
C TYR A 55 3.83 -6.36 4.86
N ILE A 56 3.94 -7.06 6.00
CA ILE A 56 2.83 -7.18 6.95
C ILE A 56 2.42 -5.81 7.49
N CYS A 57 3.38 -4.95 7.85
CA CYS A 57 3.09 -3.59 8.31
C CYS A 57 2.38 -2.76 7.21
N CYS A 58 2.88 -2.82 5.98
CA CYS A 58 2.26 -2.16 4.83
C CYS A 58 0.83 -2.68 4.58
N ALA A 59 0.65 -4.00 4.60
CA ALA A 59 -0.66 -4.63 4.41
C ALA A 59 -1.67 -4.22 5.48
N VAL A 60 -1.26 -4.13 6.75
CA VAL A 60 -2.14 -3.66 7.84
C VAL A 60 -2.53 -2.20 7.61
N LEU A 61 -1.59 -1.33 7.23
CA LEU A 61 -1.89 0.07 6.90
C LEU A 61 -2.86 0.20 5.72
N SER A 62 -2.64 -0.57 4.64
CA SER A 62 -3.50 -0.62 3.46
C SER A 62 -4.92 -1.09 3.81
N LEU A 63 -5.05 -2.11 4.66
CA LEU A 63 -6.35 -2.58 5.17
C LEU A 63 -7.06 -1.50 5.99
N THR A 64 -6.36 -0.89 6.95
CA THR A 64 -6.92 0.17 7.79
C THR A 64 -7.41 1.33 6.93
N TYR A 65 -6.59 1.78 5.97
CA TYR A 65 -6.95 2.88 5.09
C TYR A 65 -8.10 2.56 4.14
N PHE A 66 -8.12 1.34 3.59
CA PHE A 66 -9.21 0.90 2.73
C PHE A 66 -10.54 0.88 3.50
N LEU A 67 -10.57 0.27 4.69
CA LEU A 67 -11.77 0.19 5.51
C LEU A 67 -12.26 1.58 5.92
N ASP A 68 -11.36 2.46 6.34
CA ASP A 68 -11.66 3.84 6.70
C ASP A 68 -12.26 4.62 5.51
N HIS A 69 -11.59 4.58 4.35
CA HIS A 69 -12.03 5.28 3.14
C HIS A 69 -13.34 4.72 2.59
N PHE A 70 -13.52 3.40 2.60
CA PHE A 70 -14.73 2.75 2.10
C PHE A 70 -15.92 3.05 3.02
N LEU A 71 -15.79 2.79 4.33
CA LEU A 71 -16.90 2.89 5.29
C LEU A 71 -17.35 4.33 5.52
N ILE A 72 -16.44 5.29 5.56
CA ILE A 72 -16.79 6.66 5.92
C ILE A 72 -16.88 7.54 4.68
N ARG A 73 -15.97 7.42 3.71
CA ARG A 73 -15.97 8.35 2.57
C ARG A 73 -16.93 7.97 1.46
N ARG A 74 -17.13 6.67 1.19
CA ARG A 74 -17.99 6.20 0.09
C ARG A 74 -19.44 6.02 0.52
N PHE A 75 -19.70 5.43 1.69
CA PHE A 75 -21.07 5.32 2.20
C PHE A 75 -21.69 6.69 2.48
N VAL A 76 -20.94 7.62 3.07
CA VAL A 76 -21.46 8.97 3.36
C VAL A 76 -21.69 9.78 2.08
N LYS A 77 -20.91 9.55 1.01
CA LYS A 77 -21.16 10.15 -0.32
C LYS A 77 -22.46 9.70 -0.97
N LEU A 78 -23.00 8.53 -0.60
CA LEU A 78 -24.34 8.10 -1.03
C LEU A 78 -25.47 8.74 -0.18
N GLY A 79 -25.11 9.56 0.82
CA GLY A 79 -26.05 10.17 1.76
C GLY A 79 -26.36 9.30 2.98
N PHE A 80 -25.84 8.08 3.07
CA PHE A 80 -26.01 7.25 4.27
C PHE A 80 -25.34 7.90 5.47
N PHE A 81 -26.09 8.04 6.57
CA PHE A 81 -25.65 8.71 7.81
C PHE A 81 -25.18 10.17 7.63
N CYS A 82 -25.37 10.80 6.46
CA CYS A 82 -24.91 12.16 6.22
C CYS A 82 -25.56 13.15 7.19
N GLU A 83 -26.88 13.16 7.30
CA GLU A 83 -27.60 14.06 8.21
C GLU A 83 -27.23 13.82 9.69
N PHE A 84 -27.04 12.55 10.06
CA PHE A 84 -26.63 12.17 11.41
C PHE A 84 -25.24 12.71 11.72
N ILE A 85 -24.25 12.48 10.84
CA ILE A 85 -22.88 12.93 11.03
C ILE A 85 -22.82 14.46 11.04
N LEU A 86 -23.55 15.12 10.14
CA LEU A 86 -23.60 16.59 10.09
C LEU A 86 -24.21 17.18 11.37
N LYS A 87 -25.28 16.57 11.90
CA LYS A 87 -25.93 17.02 13.13
C LYS A 87 -25.02 16.94 14.36
N TYR A 88 -24.26 15.85 14.50
CA TYR A 88 -23.42 15.64 15.67
C TYR A 88 -21.98 16.16 15.53
N PHE A 89 -21.50 16.29 14.30
CA PHE A 89 -20.11 16.63 14.03
C PHE A 89 -19.91 17.79 13.05
N GLY A 90 -20.97 18.56 12.74
CA GLY A 90 -20.87 19.78 11.95
C GLY A 90 -20.04 20.88 12.61
N GLU A 91 -19.94 20.87 13.94
CA GLU A 91 -19.09 21.79 14.69
C GLU A 91 -17.68 21.22 14.93
N PRO A 92 -16.61 22.06 14.89
CA PRO A 92 -15.24 21.64 15.16
C PRO A 92 -15.06 20.97 16.52
N ASN A 93 -14.73 19.68 16.50
CA ASN A 93 -14.55 18.84 17.67
C ASN A 93 -13.30 17.94 17.54
N TYR A 94 -12.89 17.33 18.66
CA TYR A 94 -11.76 16.39 18.67
C TYR A 94 -12.18 14.96 18.32
N TRP A 95 -13.47 14.64 18.32
CA TRP A 95 -13.99 13.29 18.08
C TRP A 95 -13.85 12.83 16.63
N MET A 96 -13.93 13.75 15.66
CA MET A 96 -13.65 13.46 14.24
C MET A 96 -12.15 13.43 13.90
N MET A 97 -11.29 13.91 14.80
CA MET A 97 -9.87 14.04 14.51
C MET A 97 -9.19 12.69 14.23
N PRO A 98 -9.44 11.60 14.99
CA PRO A 98 -8.87 10.29 14.68
C PRO A 98 -9.13 9.83 13.24
N TYR A 99 -10.33 10.08 12.71
CA TYR A 99 -10.64 9.77 11.32
C TYR A 99 -9.77 10.56 10.35
N LYS A 100 -9.74 11.90 10.50
CA LYS A 100 -8.93 12.76 9.62
C LYS A 100 -7.45 12.41 9.72
N THR A 101 -6.98 12.04 10.92
CA THR A 101 -5.63 11.55 11.15
C THR A 101 -5.37 10.25 10.40
N VAL A 102 -6.23 9.24 10.47
CA VAL A 102 -6.06 7.98 9.70
C VAL A 102 -6.04 8.25 8.19
N ALA A 103 -7.02 9.02 7.71
CA ALA A 103 -7.16 9.37 6.29
C ALA A 103 -5.95 10.15 5.74
N SER A 104 -5.21 10.86 6.59
CA SER A 104 -4.01 11.62 6.22
C SER A 104 -2.71 10.83 6.48
N TYR A 105 -2.64 10.07 7.58
CA TYR A 105 -1.47 9.33 8.03
C TYR A 105 -1.18 8.14 7.14
N CYS A 106 -2.20 7.29 6.93
CA CYS A 106 -2.01 5.99 6.32
C CYS A 106 -1.44 6.08 4.90
N PRO A 107 -1.89 6.99 4.01
CA PRO A 107 -1.30 7.11 2.69
C PRO A 107 0.19 7.45 2.74
N ILE A 108 0.59 8.36 3.63
CA ILE A 108 2.00 8.74 3.81
C ILE A 108 2.80 7.57 4.39
N ALA A 109 2.24 6.85 5.37
CA ALA A 109 2.88 5.66 5.94
C ALA A 109 3.08 4.56 4.88
N ILE A 110 2.07 4.28 4.07
CA ILE A 110 2.15 3.29 2.98
C ILE A 110 3.24 3.70 1.99
N LEU A 111 3.32 4.97 1.60
CA LEU A 111 4.40 5.48 0.74
C LEU A 111 5.80 5.23 1.33
N VAL A 112 5.98 5.54 2.62
CA VAL A 112 7.25 5.28 3.32
C VAL A 112 7.57 3.79 3.33
N PHE A 113 6.58 2.92 3.60
CA PHE A 113 6.78 1.47 3.59
C PHE A 113 7.11 0.95 2.18
N HIS A 114 6.52 1.49 1.12
CA HIS A 114 6.91 1.16 -0.26
C HIS A 114 8.36 1.52 -0.51
N THR A 115 8.80 2.71 -0.10
CA THR A 115 10.20 3.13 -0.19
C THR A 115 11.13 2.21 0.60
N LEU A 116 10.74 1.81 1.81
CA LEU A 116 11.54 0.88 2.63
C LEU A 116 11.64 -0.51 2.00
N ILE A 117 10.57 -1.00 1.37
CA ILE A 117 10.59 -2.26 0.63
C ILE A 117 11.50 -2.13 -0.60
N ALA A 118 11.42 -1.04 -1.36
CA ALA A 118 12.32 -0.75 -2.48
C ALA A 118 13.79 -0.69 -2.04
N ALA A 119 14.06 -0.03 -0.90
CA ALA A 119 15.40 0.08 -0.32
C ALA A 119 15.92 -1.29 0.13
N HIS A 120 15.08 -2.10 0.79
CA HIS A 120 15.40 -3.47 1.17
C HIS A 120 15.80 -4.30 -0.05
N ARG A 121 15.01 -4.22 -1.12
CA ARG A 121 15.28 -4.91 -2.39
C ARG A 121 16.56 -4.47 -3.05
N PHE A 122 16.74 -3.16 -3.20
CA PHE A 122 17.95 -2.60 -3.75
C PHE A 122 19.18 -3.07 -2.97
N CYS A 123 19.17 -3.01 -1.64
CA CYS A 123 20.28 -3.44 -0.81
C CYS A 123 20.61 -4.94 -0.96
N ILE A 124 19.60 -5.81 -1.05
CA ILE A 124 19.82 -7.25 -1.23
C ILE A 124 20.37 -7.55 -2.62
N VAL A 125 19.92 -6.85 -3.66
CA VAL A 125 20.44 -7.06 -5.02
C VAL A 125 21.86 -6.46 -5.17
N ALA A 126 22.11 -5.28 -4.62
CA ALA A 126 23.41 -4.60 -4.69
C ALA A 126 24.48 -5.25 -3.80
N ALA A 127 24.11 -5.78 -2.64
CA ALA A 127 25.04 -6.41 -1.71
C ALA A 127 24.38 -7.60 -0.98
N PRO A 128 24.23 -8.78 -1.62
CA PRO A 128 23.41 -9.89 -1.10
C PRO A 128 23.77 -10.35 0.31
N ILE A 129 25.06 -10.43 0.65
CA ILE A 129 25.50 -10.91 1.97
C ILE A 129 25.29 -9.82 3.03
N ARG A 130 25.80 -8.62 2.79
CA ARG A 130 25.73 -7.50 3.76
C ARG A 130 24.32 -6.96 3.91
N GLY A 131 23.59 -6.84 2.81
CA GLY A 131 22.20 -6.39 2.77
C GLY A 131 21.32 -7.24 3.67
N VAL A 132 21.30 -8.57 3.47
CA VAL A 132 20.51 -9.47 4.32
C VAL A 132 20.87 -9.36 5.80
N GLN A 133 22.18 -9.28 6.13
CA GLN A 133 22.63 -9.16 7.51
C GLN A 133 22.16 -7.86 8.18
N ILE A 134 22.28 -6.72 7.48
CA ILE A 134 21.87 -5.41 7.99
C ILE A 134 20.35 -5.37 8.20
N TRP A 135 19.60 -5.81 7.18
CA TRP A 135 18.14 -5.76 7.22
C TRP A 135 17.56 -6.72 8.25
N ASP A 136 18.11 -7.93 8.43
CA ASP A 136 17.61 -8.85 9.47
C ASP A 136 17.97 -8.36 10.88
N ARG A 137 19.17 -7.78 11.07
CA ARG A 137 19.62 -7.24 12.36
C ARG A 137 18.78 -6.04 12.80
N TYR A 138 18.51 -5.10 11.89
CA TYR A 138 17.85 -3.83 12.20
C TYR A 138 16.39 -3.75 11.75
N ARG A 139 15.75 -4.88 11.38
CA ARG A 139 14.36 -4.90 10.87
C ARG A 139 13.36 -4.13 11.71
N ARG A 140 13.45 -4.20 13.05
CA ARG A 140 12.54 -3.48 13.94
C ARG A 140 12.75 -1.97 13.88
N ILE A 141 14.00 -1.53 13.75
CA ILE A 141 14.34 -0.11 13.62
C ILE A 141 13.77 0.44 12.32
N PHE A 142 13.96 -0.26 11.20
CA PHE A 142 13.38 0.16 9.92
C PHE A 142 11.85 0.26 9.96
N VAL A 143 11.18 -0.69 10.62
CA VAL A 143 9.72 -0.62 10.82
C VAL A 143 9.33 0.57 11.68
N SER A 144 10.04 0.82 12.80
CA SER A 144 9.78 1.98 13.65
C SER A 144 9.96 3.29 12.88
N ILE A 145 11.02 3.41 12.07
CA ILE A 145 11.23 4.55 11.18
C ILE A 145 10.05 4.71 10.20
N GLY A 146 9.56 3.61 9.63
CA GLY A 146 8.40 3.60 8.74
C GLY A 146 7.13 4.21 9.35
N PHE A 147 6.91 4.00 10.66
CA PHE A 147 5.78 4.60 11.38
C PHE A 147 6.06 6.01 11.92
N LEU A 148 7.32 6.38 12.16
CA LEU A 148 7.67 7.69 12.71
C LEU A 148 7.75 8.78 11.63
N ILE A 149 8.29 8.48 10.45
CA ILE A 149 8.45 9.46 9.36
C ILE A 149 7.12 10.17 8.99
N PRO A 150 5.98 9.48 8.84
CA PRO A 150 4.72 10.15 8.49
C PRO A 150 4.29 11.22 9.51
N LEU A 151 4.68 11.08 10.78
CA LEU A 151 4.36 12.09 11.80
C LEU A 151 5.06 13.42 11.53
N ILE A 152 6.23 13.42 10.89
CA ILE A 152 6.93 14.64 10.45
C ILE A 152 6.10 15.40 9.41
N PHE A 153 5.29 14.71 8.61
CA PHE A 153 4.43 15.35 7.62
C PHE A 153 3.05 15.74 8.18
N MET A 154 2.74 15.37 9.43
CA MET A 154 1.41 15.59 10.00
C MET A 154 1.40 16.23 11.39
N TRP A 155 2.55 16.59 11.96
CA TRP A 155 2.63 17.14 13.31
C TRP A 155 1.70 18.36 13.52
N PHE A 156 1.54 19.20 12.50
CA PHE A 156 0.70 20.40 12.55
C PHE A 156 -0.80 20.09 12.61
N MET A 157 -1.21 18.86 12.27
CA MET A 157 -2.61 18.44 12.37
C MET A 157 -2.99 18.04 13.79
N ILE A 158 -2.04 17.64 14.64
CA ILE A 158 -2.30 17.15 16.01
C ILE A 158 -3.17 18.09 16.85
N PRO A 159 -2.92 19.42 16.91
CA PRO A 159 -3.74 20.32 17.72
C PRO A 159 -5.05 20.74 17.04
N CYS A 160 -5.28 20.35 15.78
CA CYS A 160 -6.46 20.77 15.04
C CYS A 160 -7.73 20.05 15.52
N LYS A 161 -8.87 20.73 15.34
CA LYS A 161 -10.20 20.12 15.50
C LYS A 161 -10.76 19.79 14.12
N SER A 162 -11.50 18.70 14.00
CA SER A 162 -12.15 18.29 12.75
C SER A 162 -13.66 18.49 12.82
N TYR A 163 -14.27 18.68 11.65
CA TYR A 163 -15.71 18.84 11.49
C TYR A 163 -16.16 18.27 10.15
N ALA A 164 -17.43 17.90 10.07
CA ALA A 164 -18.08 17.49 8.83
C ALA A 164 -18.72 18.72 8.18
N GLU A 165 -18.46 18.91 6.89
CA GLU A 165 -19.17 19.86 6.06
C GLU A 165 -19.77 19.15 4.86
N LEU A 166 -20.85 19.68 4.30
CA LEU A 166 -21.39 19.15 3.06
C LEU A 166 -20.36 19.30 1.94
N ASP A 167 -20.30 18.30 1.05
CA ASP A 167 -19.36 18.31 -0.07
C ASP A 167 -19.54 19.60 -0.89
N SER A 168 -18.51 20.45 -0.83
CA SER A 168 -18.48 21.78 -1.46
C SER A 168 -18.65 21.71 -2.99
N GLU A 169 -18.49 20.53 -3.59
CA GLU A 169 -18.56 20.30 -5.02
C GLU A 169 -19.97 19.94 -5.51
N GLY A 170 -20.95 19.83 -4.61
CA GLY A 170 -22.35 19.56 -4.98
C GLY A 170 -22.64 18.12 -5.40
N ASN A 171 -21.67 17.21 -5.27
CA ASN A 171 -21.78 15.79 -5.62
C ASN A 171 -22.53 14.95 -4.57
N GLY A 172 -23.08 15.58 -3.54
CA GLY A 172 -23.69 14.90 -2.40
C GLY A 172 -22.70 14.41 -1.34
N GLY A 173 -23.19 14.24 -0.12
CA GLY A 173 -22.43 13.69 1.01
C GLY A 173 -21.66 14.73 1.83
N LEU A 174 -20.64 14.25 2.55
CA LEU A 174 -19.83 15.03 3.47
C LEU A 174 -18.35 14.96 3.12
N ASP A 175 -17.68 16.10 3.28
CA ASP A 175 -16.24 16.17 3.46
C ASP A 175 -15.92 16.39 4.94
N ILE A 176 -14.82 15.79 5.37
CA ILE A 176 -14.35 15.92 6.74
C ILE A 176 -13.15 16.85 6.71
N GLU A 177 -13.37 18.06 7.18
CA GLU A 177 -12.37 19.11 7.22
C GLU A 177 -11.80 19.31 8.62
N TYR A 178 -10.81 20.19 8.70
CA TYR A 178 -10.18 20.53 9.97
C TYR A 178 -9.96 22.04 10.09
N LYS A 179 -10.22 22.55 11.29
CA LYS A 179 -9.93 23.93 11.64
C LYS A 179 -8.42 24.09 11.76
N LYS A 180 -7.83 24.71 10.75
CA LYS A 180 -6.40 24.99 10.67
C LYS A 180 -5.97 25.87 11.85
N VAL A 181 -5.08 25.33 12.68
CA VAL A 181 -4.37 26.09 13.73
C VAL A 181 -3.14 26.79 13.13
N PHE A 182 -2.50 26.15 12.16
CA PHE A 182 -1.37 26.68 11.40
C PHE A 182 -1.78 26.98 9.96
N GLY A 183 -1.06 27.88 9.28
CA GLY A 183 -1.28 28.19 7.86
C GLY A 183 -0.97 27.05 6.87
N PHE A 184 -0.65 25.85 7.36
CA PHE A 184 -0.28 24.69 6.56
C PHE A 184 -1.50 23.87 6.14
N SER A 185 -1.49 23.41 4.88
CA SER A 185 -2.52 22.52 4.34
C SER A 185 -2.09 21.05 4.39
N SER A 186 -2.97 20.15 4.81
CA SER A 186 -2.74 18.70 4.77
C SER A 186 -2.54 18.19 3.34
N SER A 187 -3.23 18.77 2.36
CA SER A 187 -3.07 18.42 0.94
C SER A 187 -1.68 18.77 0.40
N LEU A 188 -1.11 19.91 0.82
CA LEU A 188 0.26 20.29 0.47
C LEU A 188 1.28 19.28 1.00
N PHE A 189 1.22 18.96 2.29
CA PHE A 189 2.16 18.02 2.89
C PHE A 189 1.98 16.59 2.37
N ALA A 190 0.75 16.18 2.07
CA ALA A 190 0.47 14.91 1.40
C ALA A 190 1.08 14.87 -0.01
N ALA A 191 1.00 15.96 -0.79
CA ALA A 191 1.61 16.05 -2.11
C ALA A 191 3.14 16.03 -2.03
N ILE A 192 3.75 16.79 -1.11
CA ILE A 192 5.20 16.78 -0.87
C ILE A 192 5.66 15.35 -0.55
N ALA A 193 5.00 14.69 0.41
CA ALA A 193 5.34 13.33 0.80
C ALA A 193 5.19 12.34 -0.38
N ALA A 194 4.09 12.45 -1.13
CA ALA A 194 3.82 11.56 -2.26
C ALA A 194 4.87 11.71 -3.37
N VAL A 195 5.25 12.94 -3.73
CA VAL A 195 6.31 13.17 -4.71
C VAL A 195 7.66 12.69 -4.19
N LEU A 196 8.02 13.02 -2.95
CA LEU A 196 9.31 12.64 -2.36
C LEU A 196 9.48 11.12 -2.30
N PHE A 197 8.53 10.41 -1.68
CA PHE A 197 8.61 8.95 -1.53
C PHE A 197 8.32 8.23 -2.84
N GLY A 198 7.48 8.78 -3.71
CA GLY A 198 7.27 8.25 -5.07
C GLY A 198 8.55 8.24 -5.88
N LEU A 199 9.24 9.39 -5.97
CA LEU A 199 10.52 9.50 -6.67
C LEU A 199 11.62 8.65 -6.02
N LEU A 200 11.70 8.60 -4.69
CA LEU A 200 12.69 7.78 -4.01
C LEU A 200 12.48 6.28 -4.29
N THR A 201 11.22 5.81 -4.25
CA THR A 201 10.85 4.44 -4.62
C THR A 201 11.21 4.14 -6.08
N LEU A 202 10.94 5.08 -6.99
CA LEU A 202 11.30 4.96 -8.40
C LEU A 202 12.81 4.85 -8.60
N PHE A 203 13.60 5.75 -8.00
CA PHE A 203 15.06 5.73 -8.12
C PHE A 203 15.68 4.46 -7.55
N LEU A 204 15.19 3.97 -6.41
CA LEU A 204 15.64 2.70 -5.81
C LEU A 204 15.32 1.51 -6.71
N THR A 205 14.12 1.49 -7.33
CA THR A 205 13.72 0.44 -8.27
C THR A 205 14.58 0.47 -9.52
N ILE A 206 14.80 1.64 -10.13
CA ILE A 206 15.68 1.79 -11.30
C ILE A 206 17.10 1.37 -10.94
N GLY A 207 17.62 1.80 -9.79
CA GLY A 207 18.93 1.40 -9.29
C GLY A 207 19.05 -0.12 -9.15
N MET A 208 18.02 -0.78 -8.61
CA MET A 208 17.96 -2.24 -8.50
C MET A 208 18.02 -2.89 -9.89
N LEU A 209 17.25 -2.40 -10.85
CA LEU A 209 17.21 -2.93 -12.21
C LEU A 209 18.55 -2.75 -12.94
N ILE A 210 19.23 -1.61 -12.77
CA ILE A 210 20.56 -1.36 -13.34
C ILE A 210 21.59 -2.36 -12.77
N VAL A 211 21.59 -2.55 -11.45
CA VAL A 211 22.48 -3.53 -10.81
C VAL A 211 22.18 -4.94 -11.30
N LEU A 212 20.90 -5.29 -11.43
CA LEU A 212 20.47 -6.59 -11.91
C LEU A 212 20.87 -6.86 -13.36
N ALA A 213 20.76 -5.84 -14.23
CA ALA A 213 21.20 -5.92 -15.62
C ALA A 213 22.70 -6.21 -15.72
N LYS A 214 23.53 -5.64 -14.82
CA LYS A 214 24.97 -5.92 -14.73
C LYS A 214 25.29 -7.34 -14.25
N LEU A 215 24.43 -7.95 -13.43
CA LEU A 215 24.64 -9.27 -12.82
C LEU A 215 24.15 -10.46 -13.69
N SER A 216 23.55 -10.19 -14.85
CA SER A 216 22.91 -11.16 -15.76
C SER A 216 21.71 -11.91 -15.15
N PHE A 217 20.52 -11.65 -15.69
CA PHE A 217 19.24 -12.22 -15.26
C PHE A 217 19.19 -13.76 -15.24
N ARG A 218 20.03 -14.44 -16.04
CA ARG A 218 19.99 -15.91 -16.21
C ARG A 218 20.33 -16.70 -14.95
N LYS A 219 20.91 -16.07 -13.91
CA LYS A 219 21.33 -16.75 -12.67
C LYS A 219 20.34 -16.59 -11.51
N LEU A 220 19.19 -15.93 -11.72
CA LEU A 220 18.22 -15.66 -10.65
C LEU A 220 17.25 -16.82 -10.47
N SER A 221 16.88 -17.11 -9.22
CA SER A 221 15.80 -18.04 -8.95
C SER A 221 14.45 -17.43 -9.33
N GLN A 222 13.48 -18.28 -9.67
CA GLN A 222 12.12 -17.85 -9.97
C GLN A 222 11.49 -17.04 -8.83
N ALA A 223 11.84 -17.36 -7.58
CA ALA A 223 11.36 -16.63 -6.42
C ALA A 223 11.87 -15.17 -6.40
N GLU A 224 13.13 -14.93 -6.76
CA GLU A 224 13.66 -13.55 -6.86
C GLU A 224 13.01 -12.79 -8.03
N ILE A 225 12.81 -13.45 -9.17
CA ILE A 225 12.13 -12.83 -10.33
C ILE A 225 10.72 -12.37 -9.93
N SER A 226 9.94 -13.23 -9.27
CA SER A 226 8.60 -12.89 -8.79
C SER A 226 8.60 -11.68 -7.85
N LEU A 227 9.63 -11.56 -7.02
CA LEU A 227 9.77 -10.46 -6.06
C LEU A 227 10.22 -9.15 -6.72
N ILE A 228 11.05 -9.22 -7.76
CA ILE A 228 11.41 -8.05 -8.60
C ILE A 228 10.20 -7.56 -9.37
N VAL A 229 9.41 -8.47 -9.96
CA VAL A 229 8.18 -8.11 -10.67
C VAL A 229 7.17 -7.48 -9.70
N PHE A 230 7.04 -8.03 -8.48
CA PHE A 230 6.25 -7.40 -7.41
C PHE A 230 6.70 -5.96 -7.15
N GLU A 231 7.99 -5.72 -7.03
CA GLU A 231 8.55 -4.39 -6.79
C GLU A 231 8.23 -3.41 -7.94
N ILE A 232 8.36 -3.84 -9.19
CA ILE A 232 8.03 -3.01 -10.36
C ILE A 232 6.56 -2.57 -10.34
N PHE A 233 5.64 -3.50 -10.06
CA PHE A 233 4.21 -3.18 -9.95
C PHE A 233 3.93 -2.24 -8.78
N MET A 234 4.55 -2.47 -7.62
CA MET A 234 4.43 -1.59 -6.46
C MET A 234 4.87 -0.16 -6.80
N THR A 235 6.01 -0.01 -7.46
CA THR A 235 6.54 1.29 -7.90
C THR A 235 5.62 1.97 -8.90
N LEU A 236 5.08 1.23 -9.88
CA LEU A 236 4.11 1.77 -10.84
C LEU A 236 2.88 2.34 -10.13
N PHE A 237 2.26 1.57 -9.23
CA PHE A 237 1.06 2.02 -8.51
C PHE A 237 1.35 3.19 -7.56
N THR A 238 2.54 3.20 -6.95
CA THR A 238 3.03 4.33 -6.15
C THR A 238 3.15 5.59 -6.98
N MET A 239 3.70 5.48 -8.19
CA MET A 239 3.87 6.62 -9.09
C MET A 239 2.53 7.16 -9.60
N ILE A 240 1.56 6.29 -9.88
CA ILE A 240 0.19 6.73 -10.24
C ILE A 240 -0.41 7.57 -9.11
N TYR A 241 -0.31 7.10 -7.87
CA TYR A 241 -0.79 7.86 -6.71
C TYR A 241 -0.04 9.18 -6.51
N ALA A 242 1.29 9.16 -6.59
CA ALA A 242 2.12 10.36 -6.44
C ALA A 242 1.78 11.42 -7.50
N PHE A 243 1.58 10.98 -8.75
CA PHE A 243 1.15 11.83 -9.85
C PHE A 243 -0.24 12.43 -9.60
N THR A 244 -1.21 11.63 -9.17
CA THR A 244 -2.55 12.13 -8.81
C THR A 244 -2.49 13.16 -7.69
N GLN A 245 -1.69 12.95 -6.64
CA GLN A 245 -1.53 13.94 -5.57
C GLN A 245 -0.83 15.22 -6.05
N GLY A 246 0.16 15.09 -6.92
CA GLY A 246 0.84 16.23 -7.55
C GLY A 246 -0.10 17.09 -8.38
N ILE A 247 -0.93 16.47 -9.23
CA ILE A 247 -1.92 17.19 -10.02
C ILE A 247 -2.99 17.82 -9.11
N LEU A 248 -3.46 17.11 -8.09
CA LEU A 248 -4.45 17.67 -7.17
C LEU A 248 -3.93 18.92 -6.45
N TYR A 249 -2.65 18.90 -6.05
CA TYR A 249 -2.02 20.10 -5.49
C TYR A 249 -1.91 21.22 -6.53
N TYR A 250 -1.48 20.89 -7.75
CA TYR A 250 -1.36 21.84 -8.85
C TYR A 250 -2.70 22.51 -9.20
N SER A 251 -3.79 21.74 -9.27
CA SER A 251 -5.13 22.26 -9.57
C SER A 251 -5.66 23.17 -8.47
N ILE A 252 -5.45 22.82 -7.19
CA ILE A 252 -5.95 23.61 -6.06
C ILE A 252 -5.15 24.91 -5.85
N TYR A 253 -3.81 24.84 -5.93
CA TYR A 253 -2.96 25.93 -5.43
C TYR A 253 -2.26 26.74 -6.53
N ILE A 254 -1.99 26.15 -7.69
CA ILE A 254 -1.23 26.80 -8.76
C ILE A 254 -2.17 27.38 -9.80
N VAL A 255 -2.96 26.52 -10.46
CA VAL A 255 -3.88 26.96 -11.54
C VAL A 255 -5.22 27.43 -10.99
N LYS A 256 -5.64 26.92 -9.83
CA LYS A 256 -6.94 27.20 -9.21
C LYS A 256 -8.11 26.86 -10.14
N ASP A 257 -7.94 25.79 -10.92
CA ASP A 257 -8.93 25.28 -11.87
C ASP A 257 -9.84 24.27 -11.17
N MET A 258 -11.12 24.64 -11.06
CA MET A 258 -12.14 23.85 -10.38
C MET A 258 -12.57 22.61 -11.19
N GLU A 259 -12.53 22.67 -12.52
CA GLU A 259 -12.86 21.51 -13.38
C GLU A 259 -11.77 20.46 -13.31
N LEU A 260 -10.50 20.89 -13.38
CA LEU A 260 -9.37 20.01 -13.19
C LEU A 260 -9.36 19.39 -11.78
N LYS A 261 -9.67 20.19 -10.75
CA LYS A 261 -9.83 19.70 -9.36
C LYS A 261 -10.89 18.60 -9.27
N ALA A 262 -12.10 18.84 -9.77
CA ALA A 262 -13.20 17.89 -9.72
C ALA A 262 -12.86 16.58 -10.45
N THR A 263 -12.28 16.67 -11.64
CA THR A 263 -11.84 15.52 -12.44
C THR A 263 -10.81 14.67 -11.68
N VAL A 264 -9.83 15.32 -11.06
CA VAL A 264 -8.77 14.63 -10.31
C VAL A 264 -9.32 13.98 -9.04
N ILE A 265 -10.28 14.60 -8.36
CA ILE A 265 -10.94 14.03 -7.18
C ILE A 265 -11.75 12.78 -7.54
N GLN A 266 -12.43 12.78 -8.69
CA GLN A 266 -13.14 11.59 -9.18
C GLN A 266 -12.16 10.44 -9.45
N PHE A 267 -11.05 10.72 -10.15
CA PHE A 267 -10.03 9.72 -10.45
C PHE A 267 -9.27 9.25 -9.20
N ARG A 268 -9.14 10.11 -8.18
CA ARG A 268 -8.39 9.83 -6.94
C ARG A 268 -8.87 8.60 -6.22
N SER A 269 -10.17 8.30 -6.22
CA SER A 269 -10.71 7.10 -5.56
C SER A 269 -10.18 5.82 -6.22
N PHE A 270 -10.09 5.80 -7.55
CA PHE A 270 -9.49 4.69 -8.29
C PHE A 270 -7.97 4.63 -8.11
N ALA A 271 -7.29 5.78 -8.15
CA ALA A 271 -5.86 5.86 -7.91
C ALA A 271 -5.48 5.34 -6.51
N ILE A 272 -6.30 5.63 -5.49
CA ILE A 272 -6.16 5.08 -4.14
C ILE A 272 -6.32 3.55 -4.15
N ASP A 273 -7.35 3.04 -4.82
CA ASP A 273 -7.59 1.59 -4.85
C ASP A 273 -6.46 0.84 -5.57
N ILE A 274 -5.96 1.38 -6.70
CA ILE A 274 -4.79 0.86 -7.42
C ILE A 274 -3.52 0.96 -6.57
N PHE A 275 -3.38 2.00 -5.76
CA PHE A 275 -2.25 2.17 -4.86
C PHE A 275 -2.22 1.12 -3.75
N ILE A 276 -3.36 0.75 -3.17
CA ILE A 276 -3.41 -0.07 -1.95
C ILE A 276 -3.81 -1.52 -2.17
N LEU A 277 -4.63 -1.87 -3.16
CA LEU A 277 -5.23 -3.22 -3.26
C LEU A 277 -4.42 -4.23 -4.08
N PRO A 278 -3.87 -3.88 -5.26
CA PRO A 278 -3.14 -4.83 -6.11
C PRO A 278 -1.97 -5.54 -5.41
N GLN A 279 -1.35 -4.93 -4.41
CA GLN A 279 -0.18 -5.50 -3.72
C GLN A 279 -0.48 -6.87 -3.07
N ALA A 280 -1.72 -7.07 -2.58
CA ALA A 280 -2.17 -8.34 -2.05
C ALA A 280 -2.12 -9.45 -3.11
N TRP A 281 -2.62 -9.11 -4.30
CA TRP A 281 -2.74 -9.98 -5.45
C TRP A 281 -1.40 -10.26 -6.12
N THR A 282 -0.59 -9.23 -6.31
CA THR A 282 0.72 -9.34 -6.95
C THR A 282 1.62 -10.31 -6.18
N LEU A 283 1.61 -10.27 -4.84
CA LEU A 283 2.37 -11.22 -4.04
C LEU A 283 1.82 -12.66 -4.15
N LEU A 284 0.49 -12.82 -4.12
CA LEU A 284 -0.16 -14.12 -4.21
C LEU A 284 0.04 -14.78 -5.59
N CYS A 285 -0.08 -14.00 -6.67
CA CYS A 285 0.03 -14.49 -8.04
C CYS A 285 1.48 -14.82 -8.41
N LEU A 286 2.42 -13.95 -8.03
CA LEU A 286 3.81 -14.08 -8.44
C LEU A 286 4.60 -15.05 -7.55
N SER A 287 4.37 -15.06 -6.24
CA SER A 287 5.13 -15.93 -5.34
C SER A 287 4.46 -17.30 -5.18
N THR A 288 5.00 -18.31 -5.88
CA THR A 288 4.55 -19.71 -5.76
C THR A 288 4.58 -20.20 -4.31
N THR A 289 5.56 -19.73 -3.54
CA THR A 289 5.71 -19.96 -2.11
C THR A 289 4.56 -19.40 -1.30
N VAL A 290 4.23 -18.11 -1.50
CA VAL A 290 3.12 -17.46 -0.78
C VAL A 290 1.81 -18.10 -1.21
N ARG A 291 1.62 -18.34 -2.50
CA ARG A 291 0.44 -19.02 -3.05
C ARG A 291 0.19 -20.37 -2.37
N ARG A 292 1.19 -21.25 -2.30
CA ARG A 292 1.06 -22.55 -1.64
C ARG A 292 0.79 -22.42 -0.15
N SER A 293 1.44 -21.47 0.51
CA SER A 293 1.27 -21.22 1.95
C SER A 293 -0.15 -20.72 2.25
N THR A 294 -0.64 -19.77 1.46
CA THR A 294 -1.99 -19.22 1.52
C THR A 294 -3.05 -20.28 1.22
N LEU A 295 -2.87 -21.08 0.15
CA LEU A 295 -3.78 -22.19 -0.18
C LEU A 295 -3.84 -23.25 0.92
N ARG A 296 -2.71 -23.55 1.59
CA ARG A 296 -2.70 -24.46 2.74
C ARG A 296 -3.50 -23.89 3.91
N VAL A 297 -3.31 -22.61 4.26
CA VAL A 297 -4.08 -21.94 5.32
C VAL A 297 -5.57 -21.94 4.99
N PHE A 298 -5.93 -21.67 3.73
CA PHE A 298 -7.30 -21.69 3.25
C PHE A 298 -7.93 -23.09 3.30
N GLY A 299 -7.24 -24.11 2.78
CA GLY A 299 -7.71 -25.50 2.82
C GLY A 299 -7.91 -26.03 4.24
N LYS A 300 -7.03 -25.64 5.18
CA LYS A 300 -7.17 -25.97 6.60
C LYS A 300 -8.42 -25.33 7.23
N HIS A 301 -8.84 -24.16 6.73
CA HIS A 301 -10.03 -23.47 7.21
C HIS A 301 -11.32 -24.09 6.66
N LEU A 302 -11.26 -24.68 5.48
CA LEU A 302 -12.38 -25.39 4.85
C LEU A 302 -12.52 -26.85 5.29
N GLY A 303 -11.64 -27.36 6.17
CA GLY A 303 -11.67 -28.76 6.61
C GLY A 303 -11.27 -29.78 5.54
N ILE A 304 -10.62 -29.34 4.45
CA ILE A 304 -10.21 -30.21 3.34
C ILE A 304 -8.78 -30.71 3.63
N GLU A 305 -8.64 -31.80 4.39
CA GLU A 305 -7.35 -32.39 4.75
C GLU A 305 -6.54 -32.88 3.54
N PHE A 306 -7.19 -33.22 2.43
CA PHE A 306 -6.58 -33.78 1.22
C PHE A 306 -5.56 -32.83 0.55
N LEU A 307 -5.77 -31.50 0.67
CA LEU A 307 -4.83 -30.49 0.15
C LEU A 307 -3.60 -30.30 1.05
N SER A 308 -3.67 -30.72 2.33
CA SER A 308 -2.58 -30.59 3.30
C SER A 308 -1.57 -31.73 3.17
N THR A 309 -2.05 -32.96 3.01
CA THR A 309 -1.24 -34.19 2.97
C THR A 309 -0.41 -34.34 1.70
N ASP A 310 -0.95 -34.00 0.54
CA ASP A 310 -0.25 -34.13 -0.74
C ASP A 310 0.93 -33.14 -0.89
N ILE A 311 0.82 -31.97 -0.24
CA ILE A 311 1.87 -30.95 -0.20
C ILE A 311 2.97 -31.32 0.81
N ASP A 312 2.64 -32.02 1.90
CA ASP A 312 3.61 -32.45 2.91
C ASP A 312 4.48 -33.62 2.40
N ASN A 313 3.93 -34.52 1.57
CA ASN A 313 4.72 -35.51 0.85
C ASN A 313 5.68 -34.89 -0.17
N GLN A 314 5.30 -33.80 -0.86
CA GLN A 314 6.21 -33.02 -1.71
C GLN A 314 7.31 -32.26 -0.94
N LYS A 315 7.10 -31.98 0.35
CA LYS A 315 8.04 -31.25 1.20
C LYS A 315 9.27 -32.10 1.53
N HIS A 316 9.07 -33.40 1.74
CA HIS A 316 10.16 -34.34 2.02
C HIS A 316 11.07 -34.57 0.81
N THR A 317 10.53 -34.51 -0.40
CA THR A 317 11.28 -34.65 -1.67
C THR A 317 11.92 -33.34 -2.14
N ARG A 318 11.35 -32.16 -1.86
CA ARG A 318 11.89 -30.85 -2.33
C ARG A 318 12.81 -30.11 -1.36
N MET A 319 12.86 -30.45 -0.06
CA MET A 319 13.85 -29.85 0.86
C MET A 319 15.30 -30.11 0.42
N VAL A 320 15.55 -31.09 -0.46
CA VAL A 320 16.86 -31.38 -1.04
C VAL A 320 17.21 -30.43 -2.22
N SER A 321 16.29 -29.63 -2.75
CA SER A 321 16.46 -28.99 -4.08
C SER A 321 16.24 -27.46 -4.17
N THR A 322 15.51 -26.80 -3.27
CA THR A 322 15.23 -25.35 -3.41
C THR A 322 15.77 -24.54 -2.24
N ALA A 323 16.93 -23.93 -2.43
CA ALA A 323 17.50 -22.97 -1.49
C ALA A 323 16.65 -21.67 -1.44
N PRO A 324 16.63 -20.95 -0.30
CA PRO A 324 15.97 -19.65 -0.19
C PRO A 324 16.38 -18.68 -1.29
N ALA A 325 15.48 -17.76 -1.68
CA ALA A 325 15.72 -16.80 -2.75
C ALA A 325 17.03 -15.99 -2.53
N THR A 326 17.31 -15.60 -1.29
CA THR A 326 18.57 -14.98 -0.85
C THR A 326 19.81 -15.88 -1.00
N PHE A 327 19.69 -17.19 -0.78
CA PHE A 327 20.77 -18.15 -1.00
C PHE A 327 21.12 -18.29 -2.49
N SER A 328 20.13 -18.15 -3.39
CA SER A 328 20.38 -18.18 -4.84
C SER A 328 21.20 -16.98 -5.32
N LEU A 329 20.93 -15.79 -4.78
CA LEU A 329 21.72 -14.57 -5.01
C LEU A 329 23.13 -14.66 -4.42
N GLN A 330 23.28 -15.25 -3.23
CA GLN A 330 24.59 -15.51 -2.65
C GLN A 330 25.41 -16.45 -3.54
N LYS A 331 24.81 -17.56 -4.03
CA LYS A 331 25.48 -18.52 -4.91
C LYS A 331 25.87 -17.90 -6.26
N SER A 332 25.00 -17.09 -6.87
CA SER A 332 25.31 -16.43 -8.15
C SER A 332 26.44 -15.40 -8.02
N THR A 333 26.51 -14.67 -6.90
CA THR A 333 27.55 -13.67 -6.62
C THR A 333 28.91 -14.33 -6.33
N VAL A 334 28.92 -15.42 -5.55
CA VAL A 334 30.14 -16.21 -5.30
C VAL A 334 30.69 -16.80 -6.59
N LEU A 335 29.82 -17.33 -7.46
CA LEU A 335 30.24 -17.81 -8.78
C LEU A 335 30.80 -16.69 -9.65
N ASN A 336 30.22 -15.50 -9.63
CA ASN A 336 30.71 -14.38 -10.45
C ASN A 336 32.09 -13.89 -10.00
N ASN A 337 32.34 -13.83 -8.69
CA ASN A 337 33.64 -13.42 -8.13
C ASN A 337 34.77 -14.43 -8.39
N ASN A 338 34.43 -15.70 -8.62
CA ASN A 338 35.41 -16.72 -8.98
C ASN A 338 35.77 -16.67 -10.47
N PHE A 339 34.87 -16.18 -11.34
CA PHE A 339 35.14 -16.01 -12.77
C PHE A 339 35.84 -14.68 -13.12
N THR A 340 35.74 -13.65 -12.27
CA THR A 340 36.48 -12.39 -12.46
C THR A 340 37.88 -12.39 -11.85
N LYS A 341 38.28 -13.49 -11.19
CA LYS A 341 39.62 -13.69 -10.59
C LYS A 341 40.51 -14.68 -11.35
N SER A 342 40.13 -15.14 -12.54
CA SER A 342 41.01 -15.94 -13.41
C SER A 342 41.67 -15.09 -14.48
#